data_AF-A0A4Q2UNJ0-F1
#
_entry.id   AF-A0A4Q2UNJ0-F1
#
_cell.length_a   1.000
_cell.length_b   1.000
_cell.length_c   1.000
_cell.angle_alpha   90.00
_cell.angle_beta   90.00
_cell.angle_gamma   90.00
#
_symmetry.space_group_name_H-M   'P 1'
#
loop_
_entity.id
_entity.type
_entity.pdbx_description
1 polymer ?
#
loop_
_entity_poly.entity_id
_entity_poly.type
_entity_poly.pdbx_seq_one_letter_code
_entity_poly.pdbx_strand_id
1 'polypeptide(L)' 'MPATPQQLEDFIQDVLISLHANIRDLEEKRAFADPEEHAYIDGRLFSYIEMLAILRASARDIGIDPGAIGL' A
#
# COMPACT_ATOMS: atom_id res chain seq x y z
N MET A 1 -15.17 2.50 23.51
CA MET A 1 -15.67 1.20 23.00
C MET A 1 -14.61 0.67 22.04
N PRO A 2 -14.26 -0.63 22.06
CA PRO A 2 -13.38 -1.20 21.05
C PRO A 2 -14.05 -1.13 19.67
N ALA A 3 -13.25 -1.02 18.60
CA ALA A 3 -13.75 -1.02 17.24
C ALA A 3 -14.50 -2.34 16.94
N THR A 4 -15.58 -2.26 16.16
CA THR A 4 -16.26 -3.45 15.67
C THR A 4 -15.41 -4.14 14.59
N PRO A 5 -15.63 -5.44 14.32
CA PRO A 5 -14.95 -6.13 13.22
C PRO A 5 -15.12 -5.41 11.87
N GLN A 6 -16.31 -4.88 11.58
CA GLN A 6 -16.57 -4.11 10.36
C GLN A 6 -15.73 -2.84 10.29
N GLN A 7 -15.64 -2.08 11.40
CA GLN A 7 -14.82 -0.87 11.43
C GLN A 7 -13.33 -1.16 11.22
N LEU A 8 -12.86 -2.32 11.68
CA LEU A 8 -11.49 -2.74 11.44
C LEU A 8 -11.26 -3.15 9.98
N GLU A 9 -12.22 -3.84 9.36
CA GLU A 9 -12.16 -4.20 7.94
C GLU A 9 -12.17 -2.95 7.05
N ASP A 10 -13.10 -2.02 7.28
CA ASP A 10 -13.19 -0.75 6.56
C ASP A 10 -11.88 0.03 6.69
N PHE A 11 -11.30 0.08 7.89
CA PHE A 11 -10.01 0.72 8.13
C PHE A 11 -8.87 0.07 7.32
N ILE A 12 -8.80 -1.27 7.29
CA ILE A 12 -7.77 -1.97 6.51
C ILE A 12 -7.95 -1.69 5.02
N GLN A 13 -9.19 -1.73 4.52
CA GLN A 13 -9.49 -1.42 3.12
C GLN A 13 -9.09 0.03 2.76
N ASP A 14 -9.43 1.01 3.60
CA ASP A 14 -9.05 2.41 3.38
C ASP A 14 -7.54 2.62 3.33
N VAL A 15 -6.80 1.92 4.19
CA VAL A 15 -5.32 1.94 4.17
C VAL A 15 -4.79 1.36 2.87
N LEU A 16 -5.29 0.21 2.43
CA LEU A 16 -4.85 -0.43 1.18
C LEU A 16 -5.18 0.44 -0.04
N ILE A 17 -6.39 0.99 -0.11
CA ILE A 17 -6.81 1.92 -1.16
C ILE A 17 -5.86 3.12 -1.21
N SER A 18 -5.53 3.70 -0.05
CA SER A 18 -4.63 4.84 0.04
C SER A 18 -3.21 4.51 -0.43
N LEU A 19 -2.69 3.33 -0.08
CA LEU A 19 -1.38 2.87 -0.54
C LEU A 19 -1.36 2.70 -2.07
N HIS A 20 -2.34 2.00 -2.63
CA HIS A 20 -2.43 1.79 -4.08
C HIS A 20 -2.62 3.09 -4.85
N ALA A 21 -3.43 4.03 -4.34
CA ALA A 21 -3.59 5.35 -4.94
C ALA A 21 -2.26 6.13 -4.95
N ASN A 22 -1.51 6.12 -3.84
CA ASN A 22 -0.21 6.80 -3.77
C ASN A 22 0.82 6.19 -4.71
N ILE A 23 0.84 4.85 -4.86
CA ILE A 23 1.74 4.17 -5.80
C ILE A 23 1.40 4.62 -7.22
N ARG A 24 0.13 4.50 -7.62
CA ARG A 24 -0.32 4.88 -8.95
C ARG A 24 0.03 6.35 -9.26
N ASP A 25 -0.28 7.27 -8.35
CA ASP A 25 0.01 8.70 -8.53
C ASP A 25 1.51 8.96 -8.71
N LEU A 26 2.37 8.23 -8.00
CA LEU A 26 3.82 8.36 -8.13
C LEU A 26 4.35 7.75 -9.43
N GLU A 27 3.80 6.62 -9.89
CA GLU A 27 4.13 6.04 -11.19
C GLU A 27 3.74 6.99 -12.33
N GLU A 28 2.55 7.60 -12.25
CA GLU A 28 2.10 8.62 -13.20
C GLU A 28 3.02 9.85 -13.16
N LYS A 29 3.40 10.34 -11.99
CA LYS A 29 4.36 11.46 -11.86
C LYS A 29 5.73 11.13 -12.42
N ARG A 30 6.25 9.92 -12.17
CA ARG A 30 7.57 9.48 -12.66
C ARG A 30 7.68 9.58 -14.17
N ALA A 31 6.59 9.31 -14.90
CA ALA A 31 6.58 9.35 -16.37
C ALA A 31 6.84 10.76 -16.94
N PHE A 32 6.59 11.82 -16.17
CA PHE A 32 6.74 13.22 -16.59
C PHE A 32 7.76 14.01 -15.78
N ALA A 33 8.34 13.40 -14.73
CA ALA A 33 9.26 14.05 -13.82
C ALA A 33 10.65 14.26 -14.44
N ASP A 34 11.31 15.33 -14.04
CA ASP A 34 12.70 15.59 -14.43
C ASP A 34 13.63 14.53 -13.81
N PRO A 35 14.76 14.21 -14.46
CA PRO A 35 15.68 13.17 -13.95
C PRO A 35 16.15 13.39 -12.50
N GLU A 36 16.23 14.64 -12.05
CA GLU A 36 16.62 15.00 -10.69
C GLU A 36 15.58 14.59 -9.64
N GLU A 37 14.30 14.49 -10.03
CA GLU A 37 13.19 14.11 -9.16
C GLU A 37 13.00 12.58 -9.07
N HIS A 38 13.56 11.82 -10.02
CA HIS A 38 13.36 10.37 -10.10
C HIS A 38 13.83 9.65 -8.85
N ALA A 39 14.96 10.05 -8.26
CA ALA A 39 15.49 9.42 -7.05
C ALA A 39 14.52 9.56 -5.86
N TYR A 40 13.86 10.71 -5.72
CA TYR A 40 12.86 10.93 -4.68
C TYR A 40 11.60 10.09 -4.92
N ILE A 41 11.11 10.06 -6.16
CA ILE A 41 9.92 9.30 -6.54
C ILE A 41 10.15 7.80 -6.37
N ASP A 42 11.30 7.30 -6.84
CA ASP A 42 11.67 5.88 -6.74
C ASP A 42 11.83 5.45 -5.27
N GLY A 43 12.43 6.30 -4.42
CA GLY A 43 12.51 6.03 -2.98
C GLY A 43 11.14 5.94 -2.30
N ARG A 44 10.19 6.80 -2.70
CA ARG A 44 8.81 6.71 -2.19
C ARG A 44 8.07 5.48 -2.71
N LEU A 45 8.18 5.17 -4.00
CA LEU A 45 7.59 3.98 -4.59
C LEU A 45 8.09 2.72 -3.89
N PHE A 46 9.42 2.60 -3.71
CA PHE A 46 10.03 1.52 -2.96
C PHE A 46 9.41 1.37 -1.57
N SER A 47 9.27 2.48 -0.83
CA SER A 47 8.71 2.45 0.53
C SER A 47 7.26 1.93 0.57
N TYR A 48 6.41 2.31 -0.38
CA TYR A 48 5.04 1.81 -0.43
C TYR A 48 4.94 0.33 -0.84
N ILE A 49 5.80 -0.10 -1.77
CA ILE A 49 5.87 -1.50 -2.19
C ILE A 49 6.32 -2.39 -1.02
N GLU A 50 7.33 -1.96 -0.26
CA GLU A 50 7.78 -2.68 0.94
C GLU A 50 6.67 -2.78 2.00
N MET A 51 5.91 -1.70 2.20
CA MET A 51 4.75 -1.74 3.11
C MET A 51 3.72 -2.79 2.68
N LEU A 52 3.38 -2.86 1.38
CA LEU A 52 2.48 -3.91 0.87
C LEU A 52 3.07 -5.31 1.05
N ALA A 53 4.37 -5.48 0.83
CA ALA A 53 5.05 -6.76 1.03
C ALA A 53 5.00 -7.21 2.50
N ILE A 54 5.20 -6.29 3.45
CA ILE A 54 5.09 -6.55 4.90
C ILE A 54 3.67 -6.96 5.27
N LEU A 55 2.65 -6.24 4.76
CA LEU A 55 1.25 -6.56 5.03
C LEU A 55 0.88 -7.94 4.46
N ARG A 56 1.34 -8.26 3.25
CA ARG A 56 1.13 -9.56 2.60
C ARG A 56 1.81 -10.70 3.37
N ALA A 57 3.03 -10.49 3.87
CA ALA A 57 3.73 -11.46 4.71
C ALA A 57 2.98 -11.67 6.04
N SER A 58 2.60 -10.57 6.70
CA SER A 58 1.86 -10.61 7.96
C SER A 58 0.52 -11.32 7.83
N ALA A 59 -0.23 -11.09 6.74
CA ALA A 59 -1.48 -11.77 6.46
C ALA A 59 -1.29 -13.30 6.33
N ARG A 60 -0.25 -13.74 5.61
CA ARG A 60 0.08 -15.17 5.49
C ARG A 60 0.44 -15.79 6.84
N ASP A 61 1.21 -15.09 7.66
CA ASP A 61 1.66 -15.58 8.96
C ASP A 61 0.50 -15.85 9.93
N ILE A 62 -0.60 -15.11 9.78
CA ILE A 62 -1.83 -15.30 10.57
C ILE A 62 -2.89 -16.15 9.85
N GLY A 63 -2.55 -16.74 8.70
CA GLY A 63 -3.42 -17.66 7.96
C GLY A 63 -4.51 -16.99 7.13
N ILE A 64 -4.36 -15.70 6.81
CA ILE A 64 -5.25 -14.97 5.89
C ILE A 64 -4.68 -15.04 4.48
N ASP A 65 -5.51 -15.37 3.49
CA ASP A 65 -5.15 -15.23 2.08
C ASP A 65 -5.04 -13.74 1.72
N PRO A 66 -3.85 -13.22 1.36
CA PRO A 66 -3.69 -11.82 1.03
C PRO A 66 -4.56 -11.39 -0.17
N GLY A 67 -4.77 -12.28 -1.15
CA GLY A 67 -5.60 -11.97 -2.32
C GLY A 67 -7.06 -11.69 -1.96
N ALA A 68 -7.57 -12.32 -0.89
CA ALA A 68 -8.93 -12.12 -0.41
C ALA A 68 -9.16 -10.74 0.22
N ILE A 69 -8.09 -10.05 0.64
CA ILE A 69 -8.14 -8.71 1.25
C ILE A 69 -7.53 -7.63 0.36
N GLY A 70 -7.21 -7.94 -0.90
CA GLY A 70 -6.66 -6.98 -1.86
C GLY A 70 -5.15 -6.72 -1.74
N LEU A 71 -4.39 -7.64 -1.14
CA LEU A 71 -2.94 -7.54 -0.93
C LEU A 71 -2.07 -8.34 -1.90
#